data_AF-A0A1Y3VGW0-F1
#
_entry.id   AF-A0A1Y3VGW0-F1
#
_cell.length_a   1.000
_cell.length_b   1.000
_cell.length_c   1.000
_cell.angle_alpha   90.00
_cell.angle_beta   90.00
_cell.angle_gamma   90.00
#
_symmetry.space_group_name_H-M   'P 1'
#
loop_
_entity.id
_entity.type
_entity.pdbx_description
1 polymer ?
#
loop_
_entity_poly.entity_id
_entity_poly.type
_entity_poly.pdbx_seq_one_letter_code
_entity_poly.pdbx_strand_id
1 'polypeptide(L)'
;MKKYLILYAVLVTAALVVALRHFRSENRRLVQNQEALASDLTHYRTRAGEEAAAARVLRLRCAEFERLRTEDAAEIRRLGIRLRRLEATAKIAAATQTDLHAPLRDSVIRRDTAASVFDTLKTFRWHDPWVRIEGCISHDSVRCRVSSVDTLRQVIHRIPRRFLFIRWGTKALRQEIVSSNPHTRIVYAEYIRIER
;
A
#
# COMPACT_ATOMS: atom_id res chain seq x y z
N MET A 1 35.06 36.37 37.03
CA MET A 1 34.61 36.57 35.63
C MET A 1 35.09 35.50 34.66
N LYS A 2 36.38 35.13 34.62
CA LYS A 2 36.91 34.07 33.72
C LYS A 2 36.23 32.69 33.86
N LYS A 3 35.87 32.28 35.09
CA LYS A 3 35.18 31.00 35.35
C LYS A 3 33.78 30.93 34.69
N TYR A 4 33.04 32.05 34.67
CA TYR A 4 31.72 32.13 34.04
C TYR A 4 31.82 32.15 32.50
N LEU A 5 32.86 32.77 31.95
CA LEU A 5 33.17 32.75 30.52
C LEU A 5 33.49 31.33 30.02
N ILE A 6 34.26 30.56 30.80
CA ILE A 6 34.56 29.15 30.49
C ILE A 6 33.28 28.30 30.58
N LEU A 7 32.46 28.49 31.62
CA LEU A 7 31.19 27.77 31.75
C LEU A 7 30.24 28.05 30.57
N TYR A 8 30.14 29.32 30.16
CA TYR A 8 29.33 29.72 29.00
C TYR A 8 29.87 29.10 27.71
N ALA A 9 31.19 29.13 27.47
CA ALA A 9 31.80 28.50 26.30
C ALA A 9 31.52 26.99 26.25
N VAL A 10 31.56 26.30 27.39
CA VAL A 10 31.23 24.87 27.49
C VAL A 10 29.74 24.62 27.20
N LEU A 11 28.83 25.45 27.72
CA LEU A 11 27.40 25.34 27.46
C LEU A 11 27.07 25.56 25.97
N VAL A 12 27.65 26.60 25.36
CA VAL A 12 27.45 26.91 23.94
C VAL A 12 28.00 25.81 23.03
N THR A 13 29.20 25.29 23.33
CA THR A 13 29.78 24.19 22.55
C THR A 13 28.98 22.90 22.72
N ALA A 14 28.49 22.59 23.93
CA ALA A 14 27.61 21.45 24.16
C ALA A 14 26.28 21.59 23.40
N ALA A 15 25.64 22.76 23.44
CA ALA A 15 24.43 23.04 22.69
C ALA A 15 24.65 22.90 21.17
N LEU A 16 25.78 23.39 20.65
CA LEU A 16 26.16 23.26 19.25
C LEU A 16 26.35 21.78 18.85
N VAL A 17 27.01 20.97 19.69
CA VAL A 17 27.18 19.54 19.43
C VAL A 17 25.85 18.81 19.37
N VAL A 18 24.91 19.13 20.28
CA VAL A 18 23.55 18.56 20.27
C VAL A 18 22.80 18.99 19.00
N ALA A 19 22.85 20.27 18.64
CA ALA A 19 22.22 20.79 17.43
C ALA A 19 22.78 20.13 16.17
N LEU A 20 24.11 20.02 16.04
CA LEU A 20 24.75 19.36 14.90
C LEU A 20 24.38 17.87 14.79
N ARG A 21 24.26 17.17 15.93
CA ARG A 21 23.79 15.78 15.94
C ARG A 21 22.34 15.68 15.46
N HIS A 22 21.47 16.58 15.91
CA HIS A 22 20.07 16.65 15.48
C HIS A 22 19.96 16.94 13.98
N PHE A 23 20.66 17.96 13.48
CA PHE A 23 20.66 18.29 12.04
C PHE A 23 21.21 17.16 11.18
N ARG A 24 22.26 16.46 11.65
CA ARG A 24 22.78 15.28 10.94
C ARG A 24 21.78 14.13 10.91
N SER A 25 21.00 13.90 11.98
CA SER A 25 19.95 12.87 11.96
C SER A 25 18.80 13.25 11.03
N GLU A 26 18.37 14.51 11.04
CA GLU A 26 17.31 15.01 10.18
C GLU A 26 17.71 14.95 8.70
N ASN A 27 18.91 15.42 8.35
CA ASN A 27 19.42 15.32 6.97
C ASN A 27 19.48 13.86 6.50
N ARG A 28 19.91 12.93 7.35
CA ARG A 28 19.88 11.50 7.01
C ARG A 28 18.47 10.99 6.78
N ARG A 29 17.48 11.41 7.59
CA ARG A 29 16.07 11.03 7.40
C ARG A 29 15.54 11.57 6.08
N LEU A 30 15.78 12.83 5.78
CA LEU A 30 15.29 13.48 4.55
C LEU A 30 15.90 12.85 3.30
N VAL A 31 17.20 12.57 3.29
CA VAL A 31 17.86 11.85 2.19
C VAL A 31 17.23 10.47 2.01
N GLN A 32 16.96 9.73 3.10
CA GLN A 32 16.30 8.42 3.01
C GLN A 32 14.88 8.52 2.44
N ASN A 33 14.12 9.54 2.80
CA ASN A 33 12.79 9.77 2.25
C ASN A 33 12.84 10.12 0.77
N GLN A 34 13.79 10.97 0.35
CA GLN A 34 13.99 11.30 -1.06
C GLN A 34 14.39 10.06 -1.88
N GLU A 35 15.30 9.24 -1.36
CA GLU A 35 15.64 7.96 -2.00
C GLU A 35 14.45 7.00 -2.07
N ALA A 36 13.55 7.03 -1.08
CA ALA A 36 12.35 6.20 -1.06
C ALA A 36 11.27 6.69 -2.03
N LEU A 37 11.12 8.02 -2.17
CA LEU A 37 10.21 8.64 -3.14
C LEU A 37 10.71 8.48 -4.58
N ALA A 38 12.03 8.53 -4.78
CA ALA A 38 12.65 8.33 -6.09
C ALA A 38 12.79 6.86 -6.48
N SER A 39 12.68 5.92 -5.53
CA SER A 39 12.73 4.50 -5.84
C SER A 39 11.37 4.01 -6.33
N ASP A 40 11.33 3.52 -7.56
CA ASP A 40 10.16 2.87 -8.12
C ASP A 40 9.78 1.58 -7.38
N LEU A 41 8.53 1.17 -7.56
CA LEU A 41 8.01 -0.09 -7.09
C LEU A 41 8.77 -1.25 -7.74
N THR A 42 9.45 -2.07 -6.94
CA THR A 42 10.22 -3.20 -7.44
C THR A 42 9.35 -4.46 -7.49
N HIS A 43 9.00 -4.90 -8.69
CA HIS A 43 8.26 -6.14 -8.89
C HIS A 43 9.19 -7.35 -8.96
N TYR A 44 8.75 -8.46 -8.36
CA TYR A 44 9.41 -9.75 -8.47
C TYR A 44 8.38 -10.87 -8.29
N ARG A 45 8.80 -12.11 -8.54
CA ARG A 45 8.01 -13.28 -8.19
C ARG A 45 8.64 -14.00 -7.01
N THR A 46 7.81 -14.51 -6.11
CA THR A 46 8.29 -15.37 -5.02
C THR A 46 8.78 -16.70 -5.58
N ARG A 47 9.46 -17.51 -4.76
CA ARG A 47 9.86 -18.88 -5.17
C ARG A 47 8.66 -19.76 -5.54
N ALA A 48 7.48 -19.45 -5.01
CA ALA A 48 6.22 -20.11 -5.32
C ALA A 48 5.52 -19.55 -6.57
N GLY A 49 6.12 -18.55 -7.24
CA GLY A 49 5.57 -17.93 -8.45
C GLY A 49 4.52 -16.84 -8.20
N GLU A 50 4.27 -16.47 -6.94
CA GLU A 50 3.30 -15.43 -6.57
C GLU A 50 3.80 -14.04 -6.98
N GLU A 51 2.87 -13.14 -7.28
CA GLU A 51 3.19 -11.74 -7.59
C GLU A 51 3.59 -11.02 -6.30
N ALA A 52 4.73 -10.33 -6.36
CA ALA A 52 5.25 -9.57 -5.25
C ALA A 52 5.79 -8.21 -5.70
N ALA A 53 5.59 -7.22 -4.85
CA ALA A 53 6.13 -5.89 -5.03
C ALA A 53 6.79 -5.41 -3.74
N ALA A 54 7.88 -4.67 -3.90
CA ALA A 54 8.57 -4.08 -2.78
C ALA A 54 8.76 -2.58 -2.95
N ALA A 55 8.48 -1.86 -1.87
CA ALA A 55 8.59 -0.42 -1.74
C ALA A 55 9.44 -0.05 -0.53
N ARG A 56 10.11 1.11 -0.59
CA ARG A 56 10.81 1.68 0.56
C ARG A 56 9.82 2.42 1.46
N VAL A 57 10.08 2.38 2.76
CA VAL A 57 9.24 3.03 3.77
C VAL A 57 9.64 4.49 3.94
N LEU A 58 8.65 5.37 3.92
CA LEU A 58 8.81 6.79 4.25
C LEU A 58 8.70 7.00 5.77
N ARG A 59 9.45 7.97 6.28
CA ARG A 59 9.37 8.40 7.68
C ARG A 59 8.99 9.86 7.75
N LEU A 60 7.75 10.13 8.12
CA LEU A 60 7.22 11.49 8.18
C LEU A 60 6.86 11.83 9.62
N ARG A 61 7.03 13.10 10.00
CA ARG A 61 6.42 13.63 11.22
C ARG A 61 4.93 13.83 11.01
N CYS A 62 4.16 13.88 12.09
CA CYS A 62 2.71 14.12 12.01
C CYS A 62 2.36 15.39 11.23
N ALA A 63 3.11 16.49 11.44
CA ALA A 63 2.91 17.75 10.72
C ALA A 63 3.32 17.67 9.24
N GLU A 64 4.36 16.90 8.91
CA GLU A 64 4.78 16.67 7.52
C GLU A 64 3.73 15.84 6.78
N PHE A 65 3.20 14.81 7.42
CA PHE A 65 2.13 13.98 6.87
C PHE A 65 0.87 14.82 6.59
N GLU A 66 0.45 15.65 7.55
CA GLU A 66 -0.72 16.51 7.40
C GLU A 66 -0.56 17.54 6.26
N ARG A 67 0.65 18.05 6.05
CA ARG A 67 0.95 19.01 4.97
C ARG A 67 1.10 18.35 3.60
N LEU A 68 1.77 17.21 3.52
CA LEU A 68 2.13 16.56 2.25
C LEU A 68 1.06 15.58 1.76
N ARG A 69 0.24 15.04 2.66
CA ARG A 69 -0.79 14.01 2.40
C ARG A 69 -2.14 14.44 2.94
N THR A 70 -2.64 15.56 2.42
CA THR A 70 -3.91 16.17 2.84
C THR A 70 -5.12 15.25 2.62
N GLU A 71 -5.16 14.53 1.50
CA GLU A 71 -6.23 13.58 1.17
C GLU A 71 -6.26 12.40 2.14
N ASP A 72 -5.11 11.74 2.34
CA ASP A 72 -5.01 10.61 3.25
C ASP A 72 -5.30 11.06 4.71
N ALA A 73 -4.87 12.27 5.10
CA ALA A 73 -5.20 12.83 6.40
C ALA A 73 -6.71 13.10 6.58
N ALA A 74 -7.40 13.56 5.53
CA ALA A 74 -8.85 13.75 5.55
C ALA A 74 -9.58 12.41 5.67
N GLU A 75 -9.12 11.37 4.97
CA GLU A 75 -9.66 10.01 5.07
C GLU A 75 -9.52 9.45 6.49
N ILE A 76 -8.33 9.57 7.09
CA ILE A 76 -8.09 9.11 8.48
C ILE A 76 -9.01 9.83 9.47
N ARG A 77 -9.27 11.14 9.28
CA ARG A 77 -10.23 11.87 10.11
C ARG A 77 -11.67 11.39 9.91
N ARG A 78 -12.07 11.04 8.69
CA ARG A 78 -13.39 10.42 8.41
C ARG A 78 -13.55 9.06 9.09
N LEU A 79 -12.47 8.31 9.25
CA LEU A 79 -12.42 7.08 10.05
C LEU A 79 -12.52 7.34 11.57
N GLY A 80 -12.60 8.61 12.01
CA GLY A 80 -12.67 8.98 13.42
C GLY A 80 -11.32 8.89 14.16
N ILE A 81 -10.22 8.73 13.43
CA ILE A 81 -8.89 8.54 14.01
C ILE A 81 -8.20 9.91 14.14
N ARG A 82 -7.68 10.21 15.33
CA ARG A 82 -6.89 11.42 15.57
C ARG A 82 -5.48 11.25 14.99
N LEU A 83 -5.02 12.18 14.15
CA LEU A 83 -3.69 12.14 13.52
C LEU A 83 -2.54 11.98 14.52
N ARG A 84 -2.66 12.55 15.73
CA ARG A 84 -1.65 12.40 16.80
C ARG A 84 -1.49 10.95 17.31
N ARG A 85 -2.48 10.07 17.06
CA ARG A 85 -2.45 8.64 17.41
C ARG A 85 -1.95 7.77 16.25
N LEU A 86 -1.68 8.35 15.08
CA LEU A 86 -1.20 7.62 13.92
C LEU A 86 0.22 7.11 14.16
N GLU A 87 0.45 5.82 13.95
CA GLU A 87 1.78 5.20 14.04
C GLU A 87 2.36 4.91 12.66
N ALA A 88 1.52 4.43 11.75
CA ALA A 88 1.86 4.23 10.36
C ALA A 88 0.60 4.24 9.49
N THR A 89 0.79 4.46 8.19
CA THR A 89 -0.22 4.23 7.16
C THR A 89 0.37 3.41 6.02
N ALA A 90 -0.45 2.56 5.42
CA ALA A 90 -0.11 1.73 4.28
C ALA A 90 -1.16 1.95 3.20
N LYS A 91 -0.71 2.27 1.98
CA LYS A 91 -1.59 2.44 0.82
C LYS A 91 -1.10 1.50 -0.26
N ILE A 92 -1.99 0.62 -0.72
CA ILE A 92 -1.67 -0.39 -1.73
C ILE A 92 -2.77 -0.31 -2.78
N ALA A 93 -2.38 -0.21 -4.04
CA ALA A 93 -3.29 -0.31 -5.17
C ALA A 93 -2.87 -1.51 -6.03
N ALA A 94 -3.84 -2.35 -6.34
CA ALA A 94 -3.64 -3.57 -7.10
C ALA A 94 -4.69 -3.64 -8.22
N ALA A 95 -4.27 -4.18 -9.36
CA ALA A 95 -5.12 -4.37 -10.53
C ALA A 95 -5.25 -5.87 -10.81
N THR A 96 -6.48 -6.38 -10.77
CA THR A 96 -6.79 -7.79 -11.09
C THR A 96 -7.39 -7.86 -12.49
N GLN A 97 -6.74 -8.59 -13.40
CA GLN A 97 -7.19 -8.77 -14.78
C GLN A 97 -7.31 -10.26 -15.10
N THR A 98 -8.51 -10.67 -15.54
CA THR A 98 -8.77 -12.06 -15.96
C THR A 98 -9.66 -12.08 -17.19
N ASP A 99 -9.39 -13.02 -18.09
CA ASP A 99 -10.14 -13.20 -19.32
C ASP A 99 -11.27 -14.21 -19.09
N LEU A 100 -12.50 -13.78 -19.39
CA LEU A 100 -13.68 -14.63 -19.25
C LEU A 100 -13.93 -15.41 -20.55
N HIS A 101 -13.86 -16.73 -20.46
CA HIS A 101 -14.36 -17.62 -21.51
C HIS A 101 -15.33 -18.65 -20.89
N ALA A 102 -16.63 -18.51 -21.18
CA ALA A 102 -17.66 -19.35 -20.60
C ALA A 102 -18.75 -19.72 -21.61
N PRO A 103 -19.28 -20.96 -21.57
CA PRO A 103 -20.40 -21.34 -22.42
C PRO A 103 -21.68 -20.64 -21.98
N LEU A 104 -22.44 -20.12 -22.95
CA LEU A 104 -23.78 -19.59 -22.74
C LEU A 104 -24.78 -20.75 -22.65
N ARG A 105 -25.69 -20.69 -21.67
CA ARG A 105 -26.78 -21.65 -21.48
C ARG A 105 -28.12 -20.94 -21.57
N ASP A 106 -29.00 -21.44 -22.42
CA ASP A 106 -30.35 -20.87 -22.57
C ASP A 106 -31.23 -21.24 -21.36
N SER A 107 -31.90 -20.24 -20.80
CA SER A 107 -32.85 -20.34 -19.70
C SER A 107 -34.13 -19.63 -20.11
N VAL A 108 -35.23 -20.35 -20.27
CA VAL A 108 -36.52 -19.76 -20.62
C VAL A 108 -37.23 -19.33 -19.33
N ILE A 109 -37.56 -18.05 -19.21
CA ILE A 109 -38.32 -17.52 -18.07
C ILE A 109 -39.66 -17.02 -18.59
N ARG A 110 -40.74 -17.43 -17.91
CA ARG A 110 -42.09 -16.92 -18.19
C ARG A 110 -42.21 -15.52 -17.58
N ARG A 111 -42.40 -14.50 -18.40
CA ARG A 111 -42.74 -13.16 -17.92
C ARG A 111 -44.26 -13.10 -17.72
N ASP A 112 -44.73 -13.02 -16.47
CA ASP A 112 -46.14 -12.82 -16.14
C ASP A 112 -46.55 -11.39 -16.55
N THR A 113 -46.83 -11.23 -17.84
CA THR A 113 -47.51 -10.07 -18.43
C THR A 113 -48.82 -10.58 -19.02
N ALA A 114 -49.81 -9.72 -19.26
CA ALA A 114 -51.14 -10.11 -19.74
C ALA A 114 -51.14 -10.99 -21.02
N ALA A 115 -50.04 -10.99 -21.78
CA ALA A 115 -49.68 -12.04 -22.71
C ALA A 115 -48.46 -12.80 -22.15
N SER A 116 -48.58 -14.13 -22.02
CA SER A 116 -47.48 -15.02 -21.61
C SER A 116 -46.35 -14.98 -22.64
N VAL A 117 -45.43 -14.02 -22.52
CA VAL A 117 -44.23 -13.93 -23.35
C VAL A 117 -43.14 -14.79 -22.72
N PHE A 118 -42.64 -15.76 -23.49
CA PHE A 118 -41.42 -16.49 -23.14
C PHE A 118 -40.21 -15.62 -23.50
N ASP A 119 -39.37 -15.29 -22.52
CA ASP A 119 -38.10 -14.62 -22.75
C ASP A 119 -36.95 -15.62 -22.56
N THR A 120 -36.06 -15.72 -23.53
CA THR A 120 -34.89 -16.61 -23.47
C THR A 120 -33.73 -15.81 -22.88
N LEU A 121 -33.43 -16.02 -21.59
CA LEU A 121 -32.24 -15.47 -20.97
C LEU A 121 -31.06 -16.40 -21.20
N LYS A 122 -29.94 -15.87 -21.72
CA LYS A 122 -28.70 -16.63 -21.80
C LYS A 122 -27.92 -16.44 -20.50
N THR A 123 -27.67 -17.52 -19.78
CA THR A 123 -26.92 -17.50 -18.54
C THR A 123 -25.51 -18.00 -18.77
N PHE A 124 -24.53 -17.44 -18.05
CA PHE A 124 -23.17 -17.95 -18.03
C PHE A 124 -22.63 -17.95 -16.62
N ARG A 125 -21.77 -18.94 -16.35
CA ARG A 125 -21.05 -19.07 -15.09
C ARG A 125 -19.63 -19.45 -15.40
N TRP A 126 -18.72 -18.72 -14.77
CA TRP A 126 -17.29 -18.93 -14.86
C TRP A 126 -16.69 -18.74 -13.48
N HIS A 127 -15.74 -19.58 -13.13
CA HIS A 127 -14.98 -19.39 -11.92
C HIS A 127 -13.60 -20.02 -12.05
N ASP A 128 -12.65 -19.40 -11.37
CA ASP A 128 -11.37 -19.97 -11.00
C ASP A 128 -11.24 -19.95 -9.46
N PRO A 129 -10.09 -20.31 -8.88
CA PRO A 129 -9.89 -20.27 -7.42
C PRO A 129 -10.00 -18.89 -6.76
N TRP A 130 -9.93 -17.78 -7.51
CA TRP A 130 -9.86 -16.40 -7.00
C TRP A 130 -11.03 -15.52 -7.44
N VAL A 131 -11.57 -15.75 -8.64
CA VAL A 131 -12.59 -14.94 -9.30
C VAL A 131 -13.78 -15.81 -9.69
N ARG A 132 -14.99 -15.35 -9.37
CA ARG A 132 -16.25 -15.94 -9.82
C ARG A 132 -17.07 -14.89 -10.56
N ILE A 133 -17.55 -15.26 -11.74
CA ILE A 133 -18.35 -14.42 -12.62
C ILE A 133 -19.60 -15.19 -13.02
N GLU A 134 -20.76 -14.63 -12.71
CA GLU A 134 -22.05 -15.19 -13.09
C GLU A 134 -22.91 -14.10 -13.69
N GLY A 135 -23.60 -14.39 -14.79
CA GLY A 135 -24.46 -13.41 -15.41
C GLY A 135 -25.60 -13.99 -16.22
N CYS A 136 -26.59 -13.15 -16.46
CA CYS A 136 -27.63 -13.37 -17.44
C CYS A 136 -27.61 -12.25 -18.48
N ILE A 137 -27.77 -12.65 -19.73
CA ILE A 137 -27.87 -11.81 -20.91
C ILE A 137 -29.33 -11.87 -21.34
N SER A 138 -29.97 -10.71 -21.33
CA SER A 138 -31.29 -10.46 -21.90
C SER A 138 -31.12 -9.82 -23.30
N HIS A 139 -32.23 -9.52 -23.97
CA HIS A 139 -32.24 -8.91 -25.30
C HIS A 139 -31.27 -7.71 -25.48
N ASP A 140 -31.26 -6.77 -24.53
CA ASP A 140 -30.53 -5.50 -24.62
C ASP A 140 -29.57 -5.25 -23.45
N SER A 141 -29.51 -6.16 -22.48
CA SER A 141 -28.89 -5.90 -21.19
C SER A 141 -28.21 -7.14 -20.61
N VAL A 142 -27.13 -6.91 -19.87
CA VAL A 142 -26.41 -7.95 -19.14
C VAL A 142 -26.46 -7.62 -17.66
N ARG A 143 -26.93 -8.58 -16.86
CA ARG A 143 -26.80 -8.53 -15.41
C ARG A 143 -25.71 -9.50 -15.02
N CYS A 144 -24.58 -8.95 -14.55
CA CYS A 144 -23.43 -9.72 -14.14
C CYS A 144 -23.10 -9.48 -12.66
N ARG A 145 -22.67 -10.53 -11.98
CA ARG A 145 -22.09 -10.49 -10.64
C ARG A 145 -20.65 -10.99 -10.74
N VAL A 146 -19.72 -10.12 -10.39
CA VAL A 146 -18.28 -10.43 -10.31
C VAL A 146 -17.89 -10.41 -8.84
N SER A 147 -17.24 -11.47 -8.37
CA SER A 147 -16.66 -11.55 -7.02
C SER A 147 -15.21 -12.03 -7.13
N SER A 148 -14.27 -11.23 -6.64
CA SER A 148 -12.85 -11.57 -6.52
C SER A 148 -12.47 -11.58 -5.05
N VAL A 149 -11.75 -12.61 -4.60
CA VAL A 149 -11.23 -12.70 -3.23
C VAL A 149 -9.72 -12.80 -3.28
N ASP A 150 -9.06 -11.68 -2.99
CA ASP A 150 -7.61 -11.54 -3.10
C ASP A 150 -7.01 -11.42 -1.69
N THR A 151 -5.93 -12.14 -1.41
CA THR A 151 -5.16 -11.98 -0.16
C THR A 151 -3.85 -11.26 -0.45
N LEU A 152 -3.69 -10.07 0.14
CA LEU A 152 -2.45 -9.31 0.12
C LEU A 152 -1.72 -9.47 1.45
N ARG A 153 -0.52 -10.06 1.41
CA ARG A 153 0.35 -10.20 2.59
C ARG A 153 1.39 -9.10 2.59
N GLN A 154 1.36 -8.24 3.60
CA GLN A 154 2.32 -7.16 3.77
C GLN A 154 3.33 -7.48 4.88
N VAL A 155 4.62 -7.41 4.55
CA VAL A 155 5.73 -7.65 5.47
C VAL A 155 6.63 -6.42 5.51
N ILE A 156 6.86 -5.87 6.70
CA ILE A 156 7.76 -4.73 6.89
C ILE A 156 8.97 -5.18 7.67
N HIS A 157 10.16 -5.04 7.09
CA HIS A 157 11.41 -5.48 7.70
C HIS A 157 12.50 -4.42 7.65
N ARG A 158 13.52 -4.59 8.50
CA ARG A 158 14.69 -3.71 8.59
C ARG A 158 15.77 -4.18 7.65
N ILE A 159 16.32 -3.25 6.86
CA ILE A 159 17.56 -3.45 6.12
C ILE A 159 18.71 -3.02 7.03
N PRO A 160 19.61 -3.93 7.45
CA PRO A 160 20.76 -3.56 8.27
C PRO A 160 21.81 -2.80 7.46
N ARG A 161 22.68 -2.05 8.13
CA ARG A 161 23.92 -1.58 7.50
C ARG A 161 24.88 -2.76 7.40
N ARG A 162 25.64 -2.82 6.31
CA ARG A 162 26.62 -3.89 6.07
C ARG A 162 27.96 -3.27 5.73
N PHE A 163 29.00 -3.74 6.41
CA PHE A 163 30.40 -3.55 6.03
C PHE A 163 31.09 -4.89 6.21
N LEU A 164 31.66 -5.39 5.12
CA LEU A 164 32.16 -6.76 5.02
C LEU A 164 31.09 -7.78 5.46
N PHE A 165 31.29 -8.42 6.61
CA PHE A 165 30.42 -9.45 7.19
C PHE A 165 29.61 -8.96 8.40
N ILE A 166 29.86 -7.75 8.91
CA ILE A 166 29.18 -7.23 10.10
C ILE A 166 27.90 -6.53 9.67
N ARG A 167 26.78 -6.93 10.28
CA ARG A 167 25.47 -6.28 10.14
C ARG A 167 25.19 -5.48 11.42
N TRP A 168 24.86 -4.20 11.29
CA TRP A 168 24.49 -3.38 12.46
C TRP A 168 23.44 -2.32 12.13
N GLY A 169 22.68 -1.94 13.16
CA GLY A 169 21.69 -0.87 13.09
C GLY A 169 20.61 -1.08 12.02
N THR A 170 19.94 0.01 11.66
CA THR A 170 18.93 0.02 10.59
C THR A 170 19.33 1.07 9.55
N LYS A 171 19.54 0.63 8.31
CA LYS A 171 19.77 1.52 7.16
C LYS A 171 18.43 2.09 6.70
N ALA A 172 17.48 1.21 6.37
CA ALA A 172 16.16 1.57 5.87
C ALA A 172 15.12 0.53 6.34
N LEU A 173 13.84 0.87 6.20
CA LEU A 173 12.74 -0.08 6.32
C LEU A 173 12.24 -0.40 4.91
N ARG A 174 11.93 -1.65 4.64
CA ARG A 174 11.38 -2.12 3.36
C ARG A 174 10.06 -2.81 3.61
N GLN A 175 9.10 -2.50 2.76
CA GLN A 175 7.81 -3.14 2.68
C GLN A 175 7.85 -4.12 1.52
N GLU A 176 7.42 -5.35 1.76
CA GLU A 176 7.15 -6.37 0.75
C GLU A 176 5.67 -6.67 0.80
N ILE A 177 5.03 -6.74 -0.36
CA ILE A 177 3.62 -7.09 -0.52
C ILE A 177 3.57 -8.26 -1.48
N VAL A 178 2.86 -9.31 -1.12
CA VAL A 178 2.68 -10.50 -1.94
C VAL A 178 1.19 -10.74 -2.13
N SER A 179 0.77 -10.90 -3.38
CA SER A 179 -0.59 -11.30 -3.73
C SER A 179 -0.67 -12.82 -3.90
N SER A 180 -1.68 -13.45 -3.30
CA SER A 180 -1.99 -14.85 -3.56
C SER A 180 -2.71 -15.08 -4.89
N ASN A 181 -3.28 -14.02 -5.49
CA ASN A 181 -4.02 -14.10 -6.75
C ASN A 181 -3.04 -13.84 -7.92
N PRO A 182 -2.85 -14.80 -8.85
CA PRO A 182 -1.96 -14.66 -10.00
C PRO A 182 -2.44 -13.64 -11.03
N HIS A 183 -3.74 -13.31 -11.02
CA HIS A 183 -4.35 -12.30 -11.88
C HIS A 183 -4.13 -10.87 -11.36
N THR A 184 -3.68 -10.72 -10.13
CA THR A 184 -3.47 -9.44 -9.47
C THR A 184 -2.03 -8.97 -9.64
N ARG A 185 -1.87 -7.71 -10.06
CA ARG A 185 -0.59 -7.01 -10.08
C ARG A 185 -0.64 -5.81 -9.15
N ILE A 186 0.33 -5.65 -8.26
CA ILE A 186 0.42 -4.49 -7.37
C ILE A 186 0.92 -3.31 -8.20
N VAL A 187 0.08 -2.33 -8.51
CA VAL A 187 0.45 -1.17 -9.33
C VAL A 187 1.05 -0.03 -8.52
N TYR A 188 0.72 0.03 -7.22
CA TYR A 188 1.22 1.05 -6.32
C TYR A 188 1.31 0.50 -4.90
N ALA A 189 2.38 0.87 -4.20
CA ALA A 189 2.51 0.60 -2.79
C ALA A 189 3.30 1.69 -2.08
N GLU A 190 2.81 2.09 -0.93
CA GLU A 190 3.48 3.03 -0.06
C GLU A 190 3.23 2.63 1.40
N TYR A 191 4.27 2.82 2.21
CA TYR A 191 4.16 2.70 3.65
C TYR A 191 4.86 3.88 4.30
N ILE A 192 4.11 4.62 5.11
CA ILE A 192 4.58 5.79 5.84
C ILE A 192 4.57 5.45 7.32
N ARG A 193 5.74 5.52 7.95
CA ARG A 193 5.88 5.45 9.40
C ARG A 193 5.87 6.85 9.97
N ILE A 194 5.06 7.08 11.00
CA ILE A 194 5.02 8.36 11.71
C ILE A 194 6.12 8.39 12.77
N GLU A 195 7.02 9.37 12.67
CA GLU A 195 7.97 9.70 13.73
C GLU A 195 7.33 10.65 14.75
N ARG A 196 7.54 10.34 16.03
CA ARG A 196 7.14 11.17 17.18
C ARG A 196 8.32 11.99 17.66
#